data_AF-T0ZTN0-F1
#
_entry.id   AF-T0ZTN0-F1
#
_cell.length_a   1.000
_cell.length_b   1.000
_cell.length_c   1.000
_cell.angle_alpha   90.00
_cell.angle_beta   90.00
_cell.angle_gamma   90.00
#
_symmetry.space_group_name_H-M   'P 1'
#
loop_
_entity.id
_entity.type
_entity.pdbx_description
1 polymer ?
#
loop_
_entity_poly.entity_id
_entity_poly.type
_entity_poly.pdbx_seq_one_letter_code
_entity_poly.pdbx_strand_id
1 'polypeptide(L)'
;MLTLGGRLRFSADVFYEKIRNLQVQATRYDPATQGTEYYSTNAGHVTSQGAEVDFQARPVPALTLSGGIAYVHAYVDTTGLECPLVDQANALVSAATPQPLNVCFLPSATATTTDVNVEGGMLPDSPEWSGDLVARYEHVIPNTSLAGFIQASANYRSAVNFSLNQDPETVQGAY
;
A
#
# COMPACT_ATOMS: atom_id res chain seq x y z
N MET A 1 12.30 23.49 -0.50
CA MET A 1 13.66 22.95 -0.69
C MET A 1 14.63 23.70 0.24
N LEU A 2 15.18 23.01 1.23
CA LEU A 2 16.13 23.56 2.21
C LEU A 2 17.54 23.07 1.89
N THR A 3 18.55 23.93 2.09
CA THR A 3 19.96 23.59 1.87
C THR A 3 20.79 23.84 3.13
N LEU A 4 21.52 22.83 3.62
CA LEU A 4 22.45 22.98 4.74
C LEU A 4 23.89 22.90 4.21
N GLY A 5 24.59 24.04 4.20
CA GLY A 5 26.00 24.13 3.81
C GLY A 5 26.33 23.66 2.37
N GLY A 6 25.34 23.62 1.47
CA GLY A 6 25.49 23.10 0.11
C GLY A 6 25.75 21.59 0.00
N ARG A 7 25.73 20.88 1.13
CA ARG A 7 26.00 19.44 1.22
C ARG A 7 24.74 18.62 1.44
N LEU A 8 23.63 19.22 1.83
CA LEU A 8 22.34 18.54 1.97
C LEU A 8 21.28 19.38 1.28
N ARG A 9 20.44 18.71 0.50
CA ARG A 9 19.18 19.19 -0.07
C ARG A 9 18.11 18.21 0.35
N PHE A 10 16.99 18.71 0.83
CA PHE A 10 15.83 17.86 1.07
C PHE A 10 14.52 18.58 0.77
N SER A 11 13.52 17.77 0.48
CA SER A 11 12.11 18.13 0.39
C SER A 11 11.35 17.26 1.37
N ALA A 12 10.29 17.82 1.95
CA ALA A 12 9.39 17.08 2.81
C ALA A 12 7.99 17.66 2.67
N ASP A 13 6.99 16.82 2.77
CA ASP A 13 5.60 17.19 2.74
C ASP A 13 4.76 16.27 3.63
N VAL A 14 3.57 16.76 3.97
CA VAL A 14 2.55 16.02 4.70
C VAL A 14 1.23 16.22 3.97
N PHE A 15 0.42 15.17 3.93
CA PHE A 15 -0.83 15.20 3.19
C PHE A 15 -1.95 14.45 3.92
N TYR A 16 -3.16 14.84 3.57
CA TYR A 16 -4.39 14.19 3.98
C TYR A 16 -5.40 14.31 2.84
N GLU A 17 -5.87 13.17 2.35
CA GLU A 17 -6.86 13.06 1.28
C GLU A 17 -7.98 12.13 1.72
N LYS A 18 -9.23 12.56 1.50
CA LYS A 18 -10.41 11.73 1.72
C LYS A 18 -11.30 11.76 0.48
N ILE A 19 -11.44 10.61 -0.17
CA ILE A 19 -12.26 10.42 -1.36
C ILE A 19 -13.51 9.66 -0.97
N ARG A 20 -14.68 10.10 -1.44
CA ARG A 20 -15.95 9.39 -1.27
C ARG A 20 -16.37 8.79 -2.60
N ASN A 21 -17.03 7.63 -2.55
CA ASN A 21 -17.51 6.94 -3.76
C ASN A 21 -16.39 6.73 -4.80
N LEU A 22 -15.18 6.39 -4.33
CA LEU A 22 -14.09 6.03 -5.22
C LEU A 22 -14.46 4.71 -5.91
N GLN A 23 -14.39 4.68 -7.23
CA GLN A 23 -14.61 3.46 -7.99
C GLN A 23 -13.41 2.54 -7.80
N VAL A 24 -13.62 1.41 -7.15
CA VAL A 24 -12.60 0.40 -6.86
C VAL A 24 -12.97 -0.91 -7.54
N GLN A 25 -11.97 -1.76 -7.76
CA GLN A 25 -12.18 -3.11 -8.21
C GLN A 25 -12.32 -4.04 -7.00
N ALA A 26 -13.32 -4.90 -7.03
CA ALA A 26 -13.56 -5.94 -6.05
C ALA A 26 -13.61 -7.30 -6.75
N THR A 27 -13.43 -8.36 -5.97
CA THR A 27 -13.50 -9.73 -6.43
C THR A 27 -14.73 -10.43 -5.89
N ARG A 28 -15.25 -11.36 -6.67
CA ARG A 28 -16.31 -12.29 -6.28
C ARG A 28 -16.00 -13.68 -6.81
N TYR A 29 -16.44 -14.73 -6.14
CA TYR A 29 -16.24 -16.10 -6.58
C TYR A 29 -17.50 -16.62 -7.27
N ASP A 30 -17.38 -17.05 -8.53
CA ASP A 30 -18.50 -17.68 -9.25
C ASP A 30 -18.42 -19.21 -9.12
N PRO A 31 -19.35 -19.85 -8.40
CA PRO A 31 -19.36 -21.31 -8.24
C PRO A 31 -19.70 -22.05 -9.54
N ALA A 32 -20.35 -21.40 -10.52
CA ALA A 32 -20.71 -22.04 -11.79
C ALA A 32 -19.49 -22.18 -12.72
N THR A 33 -18.61 -21.17 -12.74
CA THR A 33 -17.38 -21.18 -13.53
C THR A 33 -16.14 -21.60 -12.75
N GLN A 34 -16.25 -21.74 -11.41
CA GLN A 34 -15.13 -22.02 -10.49
C GLN A 34 -13.98 -21.00 -10.64
N GLY A 35 -14.35 -19.74 -10.84
CA GLY A 35 -13.39 -18.66 -11.09
C GLY A 35 -13.63 -17.44 -10.21
N THR A 36 -12.57 -16.67 -9.98
CA THR A 36 -12.67 -15.33 -9.40
C THR A 36 -13.01 -14.34 -10.50
N GLU A 37 -14.16 -13.68 -10.37
CA GLU A 37 -14.56 -12.58 -11.23
C GLU A 37 -14.18 -11.23 -10.61
N TYR A 38 -13.74 -10.31 -11.46
CA TYR A 38 -13.45 -8.93 -11.06
C TYR A 38 -14.62 -8.04 -11.49
N TYR A 39 -15.11 -7.23 -10.57
CA TYR A 39 -16.17 -6.26 -10.84
C TYR A 39 -15.81 -4.92 -10.22
N SER A 40 -16.50 -3.87 -10.66
CA SER A 40 -16.33 -2.54 -10.11
C SER A 40 -17.42 -2.22 -9.12
N THR A 41 -17.04 -1.66 -7.97
CA THR A 41 -17.94 -1.16 -6.94
C THR A 41 -17.46 0.20 -6.45
N ASN A 42 -18.33 0.95 -5.79
CA ASN A 42 -17.94 2.20 -5.16
C ASN A 42 -17.56 1.93 -3.70
N ALA A 43 -16.34 2.30 -3.32
CA ALA A 43 -15.97 2.36 -1.92
C ALA A 43 -16.77 3.47 -1.22
N GLY A 44 -17.21 3.23 0.02
CA GLY A 44 -17.91 4.25 0.82
C GLY A 44 -17.01 5.48 0.99
N HIS A 45 -15.80 5.27 1.50
CA HIS A 45 -14.73 6.23 1.36
C HIS A 45 -13.34 5.61 1.48
N VAL A 46 -12.37 6.27 0.86
CA VAL A 46 -10.95 5.99 0.98
C VAL A 46 -10.28 7.19 1.63
N THR A 47 -9.40 6.95 2.58
CA THR A 47 -8.56 7.99 3.17
C THR A 47 -7.10 7.62 2.92
N SER A 48 -6.31 8.57 2.43
CA SER A 48 -4.86 8.44 2.27
C SER A 48 -4.21 9.60 3.00
N GLN A 49 -3.33 9.32 3.95
CA GLN A 49 -2.65 10.34 4.74
C GLN A 49 -1.23 9.91 5.04
N GLY A 50 -0.32 10.87 5.12
CA GLY A 50 1.07 10.52 5.18
C GLY A 50 2.04 11.67 5.21
N ALA A 51 3.32 11.30 5.15
CA ALA A 51 4.44 12.20 5.02
C ALA A 51 5.49 11.60 4.10
N GLU A 52 6.07 12.43 3.26
CA GLU A 52 7.13 12.05 2.33
C GLU A 52 8.36 12.93 2.58
N VAL A 53 9.53 12.32 2.44
CA VAL A 53 10.82 13.01 2.55
C VAL A 53 11.74 12.49 1.46
N ASP A 54 12.26 13.40 0.66
CA ASP A 54 13.33 13.14 -0.31
C ASP A 54 14.58 13.92 0.05
N PHE A 55 15.75 13.32 -0.15
CA PHE A 55 17.00 13.99 0.12
C PHE A 55 18.09 13.68 -0.90
N GLN A 56 19.04 14.61 -0.99
CA GLN A 56 20.33 14.45 -1.62
C GLN A 56 21.40 15.04 -0.70
N ALA A 57 22.35 14.22 -0.28
CA ALA A 57 23.43 14.58 0.62
C ALA A 57 24.81 14.29 0.02
N ARG A 58 25.80 15.08 0.43
CA ARG A 58 27.23 14.89 0.17
C ARG A 58 28.00 14.97 1.48
N PRO A 59 27.97 13.92 2.32
CA PRO A 59 28.61 13.94 3.63
C PRO A 59 30.11 14.25 3.53
N VAL A 60 30.76 13.68 2.51
CA VAL A 60 32.14 13.99 2.09
C VAL A 60 32.16 14.26 0.57
N PRO A 61 33.16 14.98 0.03
CA PRO A 61 33.17 15.37 -1.39
C PRO A 61 33.04 14.21 -2.38
N ALA A 62 33.61 13.05 -2.02
CA ALA A 62 33.62 11.85 -2.84
C ALA A 62 32.35 11.00 -2.73
N LEU A 63 31.45 11.25 -1.77
CA LEU A 63 30.25 10.44 -1.53
C LEU A 63 28.99 11.26 -1.74
N THR A 64 28.11 10.81 -2.63
CA THR A 64 26.74 11.32 -2.77
C THR A 64 25.77 10.25 -2.28
N LEU A 65 24.85 10.64 -1.41
CA LEU A 65 23.69 9.86 -0.99
C LEU A 65 22.43 10.51 -1.56
N SER A 66 21.49 9.73 -2.05
CA SER A 66 20.18 10.20 -2.46
C SER A 66 19.13 9.14 -2.16
N GLY A 67 17.92 9.57 -1.82
CA GLY A 67 16.82 8.63 -1.60
C GLY A 67 15.59 9.33 -1.06
N GLY A 68 14.52 8.56 -0.97
CA GLY A 68 13.24 8.98 -0.40
C GLY A 68 12.71 7.98 0.62
N ILE A 69 11.86 8.47 1.51
CA ILE A 69 11.04 7.65 2.42
C ILE A 69 9.64 8.23 2.42
N ALA A 70 8.65 7.35 2.24
CA ALA A 70 7.24 7.68 2.36
C ALA A 70 6.61 6.84 3.47
N TYR A 71 5.85 7.51 4.35
CA TYR A 71 4.87 6.87 5.22
C TYR A 71 3.47 7.22 4.73
N VAL A 72 2.71 6.23 4.26
CA VAL A 72 1.38 6.43 3.68
C VAL A 72 0.38 5.47 4.32
N HIS A 73 -0.39 5.97 5.29
CA HIS A 73 -1.48 5.19 5.87
C HIS A 73 -2.75 5.38 5.04
N ALA A 74 -2.98 4.46 4.11
CA ALA A 74 -4.14 4.45 3.23
C ALA A 74 -5.12 3.32 3.59
N TYR A 75 -6.37 3.70 3.86
CA TYR A 75 -7.40 2.78 4.32
C TYR A 75 -8.75 3.03 3.64
N VAL A 76 -9.57 1.98 3.60
CA VAL A 76 -10.87 1.94 2.94
C VAL A 76 -11.97 1.48 3.89
N ASP A 77 -13.11 2.17 3.79
CA ASP A 77 -14.37 1.78 4.40
C ASP A 77 -15.38 1.49 3.29
N THR A 78 -15.84 0.25 3.21
CA THR A 78 -16.76 -0.22 2.16
C THR A 78 -17.62 -1.39 2.65
N THR A 79 -18.78 -1.57 2.04
CA THR A 79 -19.78 -2.56 2.49
C THR A 79 -20.18 -3.47 1.35
N GLY A 80 -20.63 -4.68 1.66
CA GLY A 80 -21.20 -5.61 0.68
C GLY A 80 -20.17 -6.15 -0.31
N LEU A 81 -18.94 -6.36 0.14
CA LEU A 81 -17.97 -7.16 -0.62
C LEU A 81 -18.24 -8.64 -0.37
N GLU A 82 -17.93 -9.50 -1.33
CA GLU A 82 -17.92 -10.93 -1.05
C GLU A 82 -16.73 -11.28 -0.15
N CYS A 83 -16.93 -12.20 0.80
CA CYS A 83 -15.84 -12.66 1.66
C CYS A 83 -14.71 -13.34 0.88
N PRO A 84 -13.46 -13.26 1.39
CA PRO A 84 -12.37 -14.13 0.96
C PRO A 84 -12.78 -15.60 0.98
N LEU A 85 -12.36 -16.38 -0.02
CA LEU A 85 -12.78 -17.78 -0.18
C LEU A 85 -12.46 -18.62 1.06
N VAL A 86 -11.33 -18.34 1.71
CA VAL A 86 -10.85 -19.03 2.93
C VAL A 86 -11.77 -18.80 4.14
N ASP A 87 -12.53 -17.70 4.16
CA ASP A 87 -13.39 -17.33 5.27
C ASP A 87 -14.86 -17.74 5.05
N GLN A 88 -15.27 -18.02 3.81
CA GLN A 88 -16.67 -18.30 3.46
C GLN A 88 -17.25 -19.50 4.22
N ALA A 89 -16.45 -20.56 4.40
CA ALA A 89 -16.89 -21.78 5.09
C ALA A 89 -17.23 -21.56 6.57
N ASN A 90 -16.67 -20.51 7.19
CA ASN A 90 -16.86 -20.16 8.59
C ASN A 90 -17.72 -18.90 8.78
N ALA A 91 -18.41 -18.45 7.73
CA ALA A 91 -19.26 -17.27 7.78
C ALA A 91 -20.37 -17.43 8.85
N LEU A 92 -20.51 -16.42 9.70
CA LEU A 92 -21.56 -16.37 10.71
C LEU A 92 -22.89 -15.91 10.09
N VAL A 93 -24.03 -16.45 10.53
CA VAL A 93 -25.33 -15.91 10.10
C VAL A 93 -25.67 -14.67 10.93
N SER A 94 -25.79 -13.51 10.28
CA SER A 94 -26.19 -12.25 10.90
C SER A 94 -27.24 -11.54 10.06
N ALA A 95 -28.45 -11.43 10.61
CA ALA A 95 -29.49 -10.52 10.11
C ALA A 95 -29.54 -9.19 10.91
N ALA A 96 -28.47 -8.87 11.64
CA ALA A 96 -28.43 -7.71 12.53
C ALA A 96 -28.37 -6.38 11.75
N THR A 97 -28.83 -5.30 12.39
CA THR A 97 -28.71 -3.94 11.84
C THR A 97 -28.15 -3.01 12.91
N PRO A 98 -26.95 -2.42 12.73
CA PRO A 98 -26.07 -2.57 11.57
C PRO A 98 -25.48 -3.98 11.45
N GLN A 99 -25.13 -4.36 10.21
CA GLN A 99 -24.41 -5.61 9.93
C GLN A 99 -22.99 -5.54 10.50
N PRO A 100 -22.35 -6.69 10.78
CA PRO A 100 -21.04 -6.69 11.42
C PRO A 100 -19.95 -6.20 10.47
N LEU A 101 -18.87 -5.67 11.05
CA LEU A 101 -17.71 -5.09 10.36
C LEU A 101 -16.50 -6.00 10.52
N ASN A 102 -15.66 -6.06 9.49
CA ASN A 102 -14.40 -6.81 9.41
C ASN A 102 -14.53 -8.30 9.74
N VAL A 103 -15.72 -8.87 9.53
CA VAL A 103 -15.99 -10.30 9.69
C VAL A 103 -16.83 -10.79 8.53
N CYS A 104 -16.58 -12.02 8.09
CA CYS A 104 -17.39 -12.67 7.08
C CYS A 104 -18.73 -13.13 7.65
N PHE A 105 -19.84 -12.81 6.98
CA PHE A 105 -21.18 -13.17 7.43
C PHE A 105 -22.15 -13.53 6.28
N LEU A 106 -23.21 -14.26 6.61
CA LEU A 106 -24.38 -14.45 5.78
C LEU A 106 -25.45 -13.43 6.21
N PRO A 107 -25.96 -12.57 5.31
CA PRO A 107 -26.89 -11.49 5.67
C PRO A 107 -28.27 -11.99 6.13
N SER A 108 -28.58 -13.26 5.91
CA SER A 108 -29.77 -13.93 6.44
C SER A 108 -29.54 -15.45 6.51
N ALA A 109 -30.41 -16.17 7.23
CA ALA A 109 -30.35 -17.63 7.32
C ALA A 109 -30.64 -18.35 5.98
N THR A 110 -31.15 -17.63 4.98
CA THR A 110 -31.47 -18.16 3.64
C THR A 110 -30.56 -17.59 2.56
N ALA A 111 -29.57 -16.76 2.92
CA ALA A 111 -28.60 -16.22 1.98
C ALA A 111 -27.70 -17.33 1.43
N THR A 112 -27.35 -17.22 0.16
CA THR A 112 -26.47 -18.18 -0.54
C THR A 112 -25.09 -17.60 -0.84
N THR A 113 -24.89 -16.31 -0.56
CA THR A 113 -23.62 -15.59 -0.74
C THR A 113 -23.23 -14.96 0.60
N THR A 114 -21.93 -14.90 0.84
CA THR A 114 -21.35 -14.32 2.04
C THR A 114 -20.89 -12.89 1.76
N ASP A 115 -21.05 -12.03 2.75
CA ASP A 115 -20.68 -10.62 2.67
C ASP A 115 -19.65 -10.28 3.76
N VAL A 116 -18.78 -9.33 3.46
CA VAL A 116 -17.91 -8.65 4.41
C VAL A 116 -18.05 -7.14 4.23
N ASN A 117 -18.25 -6.46 5.34
CA ASN A 117 -18.12 -5.00 5.40
C ASN A 117 -16.74 -4.69 5.94
N VAL A 118 -15.97 -3.89 5.23
CA VAL A 118 -14.61 -3.51 5.59
C VAL A 118 -14.64 -2.10 6.19
N GLU A 119 -14.06 -1.94 7.38
CA GLU A 119 -13.83 -0.66 8.04
C GLU A 119 -12.36 -0.58 8.47
N GLY A 120 -11.68 0.48 8.06
CA GLY A 120 -10.25 0.66 8.32
C GLY A 120 -9.37 -0.38 7.62
N GLY A 121 -9.88 -1.05 6.59
CA GLY A 121 -9.11 -2.05 5.85
C GLY A 121 -7.98 -1.40 5.06
N MET A 122 -6.91 -2.13 4.82
CA MET A 122 -5.81 -1.67 4.00
C MET A 122 -6.32 -1.42 2.57
N LEU A 123 -6.06 -0.24 2.02
CA LEU A 123 -6.36 0.00 0.61
C LEU A 123 -5.46 -0.92 -0.24
N PRO A 124 -6.00 -1.58 -1.27
CA PRO A 124 -5.18 -2.44 -2.11
C PRO A 124 -3.99 -1.70 -2.70
N ASP A 125 -2.84 -2.39 -2.78
CA ASP A 125 -1.59 -1.88 -3.34
C ASP A 125 -0.95 -0.68 -2.61
N SER A 126 -1.41 -0.28 -1.41
CA SER A 126 -0.87 0.89 -0.71
C SER A 126 0.03 0.51 0.48
N PRO A 127 1.35 0.33 0.30
CA PRO A 127 2.25 0.01 1.42
C PRO A 127 2.30 1.18 2.40
N GLU A 128 2.32 0.88 3.71
CA GLU A 128 2.48 1.93 4.71
C GLU A 128 3.86 2.58 4.67
N TRP A 129 4.90 1.82 4.36
CA TRP A 129 6.26 2.32 4.24
C TRP A 129 6.86 1.96 2.89
N SER A 130 7.47 2.93 2.24
CA SER A 130 8.33 2.68 1.08
C SER A 130 9.54 3.60 1.13
N GLY A 131 10.62 3.20 0.46
CA GLY A 131 11.77 4.05 0.33
C GLY A 131 12.88 3.46 -0.52
N ASP A 132 13.84 4.32 -0.83
CA ASP A 132 15.00 3.97 -1.61
C ASP A 132 16.24 4.68 -1.06
N LEU A 133 17.40 4.09 -1.33
CA LEU A 133 18.69 4.69 -1.02
C LEU A 133 19.68 4.36 -2.11
N VAL A 134 20.32 5.39 -2.64
CA VAL A 134 21.45 5.28 -3.56
C VAL A 134 22.67 5.91 -2.91
N ALA A 135 23.75 5.15 -2.83
CA ALA A 135 25.06 5.61 -2.41
C ALA A 135 26.03 5.53 -3.59
N ARG A 136 26.60 6.68 -3.97
CA ARG A 136 27.56 6.80 -5.06
C ARG A 136 28.87 7.38 -4.53
N TYR A 137 29.95 6.62 -4.67
CA TYR A 137 31.30 7.08 -4.37
C TYR A 137 32.06 7.34 -5.67
N GLU A 138 32.66 8.52 -5.82
CA GLU A 138 33.40 8.93 -7.01
C GLU A 138 34.81 9.39 -6.63
N HIS A 139 35.81 8.95 -7.39
CA HIS A 139 37.21 9.24 -7.11
C HIS A 139 38.01 9.38 -8.41
N VAL A 140 38.92 10.35 -8.46
CA VAL A 140 39.86 10.52 -9.58
C VAL A 140 40.86 9.37 -9.57
N ILE A 141 41.07 8.71 -10.70
CA ILE A 141 42.02 7.61 -10.79
C ILE A 141 43.45 8.18 -10.79
N PRO A 142 44.31 7.82 -9.83
CA PRO A 142 45.65 8.38 -9.72
C PRO A 142 46.44 8.27 -11.03
N ASN A 143 47.18 9.33 -11.37
CA ASN A 143 48.00 9.43 -12.59
C ASN A 143 47.22 9.34 -13.92
N THR A 144 45.92 9.63 -13.90
CA THR A 144 45.09 9.75 -15.10
C THR A 144 44.20 11.00 -15.03
N SER A 145 43.61 11.39 -16.16
CA SER A 145 42.55 12.41 -16.21
C SER A 145 41.15 11.82 -16.01
N LEU A 146 41.05 10.55 -15.61
CA LEU A 146 39.79 9.81 -15.51
C LEU A 146 39.26 9.82 -14.07
N ALA A 147 37.94 9.83 -13.93
CA ALA A 147 37.26 9.56 -12.67
C ALA A 147 36.53 8.22 -12.75
N GLY A 148 36.65 7.42 -11.69
CA GLY A 148 35.91 6.18 -11.51
C GLY A 148 34.85 6.33 -10.43
N PHE A 149 33.82 5.48 -10.47
CA PHE A 149 32.79 5.46 -9.44
C PHE A 149 32.37 4.04 -9.07
N ILE A 150 31.83 3.90 -7.87
CA ILE A 150 31.10 2.73 -7.39
C ILE A 150 29.74 3.21 -6.90
N GLN A 151 28.69 2.46 -7.23
CA GLN A 151 27.33 2.77 -6.82
C GLN A 151 26.65 1.54 -6.23
N ALA A 152 25.95 1.75 -5.12
CA ALA A 152 25.05 0.78 -4.51
C ALA A 152 23.65 1.40 -4.37
N SER A 153 22.62 0.59 -4.54
CA SER A 153 21.22 1.00 -4.44
C SER A 153 20.44 -0.04 -3.63
N ALA A 154 19.53 0.43 -2.80
CA ALA A 154 18.56 -0.38 -2.06
C ALA A 154 17.17 0.22 -2.22
N ASN A 155 16.15 -0.64 -2.22
CA ASN A 155 14.75 -0.25 -2.18
C ASN A 155 14.07 -1.08 -1.10
N TYR A 156 12.98 -0.55 -0.55
CA TYR A 156 12.17 -1.20 0.45
C TYR A 156 10.70 -0.86 0.24
N ARG A 157 9.83 -1.85 0.41
CA ARG A 157 8.39 -1.68 0.50
C ARG A 157 7.86 -2.55 1.64
N SER A 158 7.02 -2.01 2.50
CA SER A 158 6.32 -2.80 3.51
C SER A 158 5.30 -3.74 2.86
N ALA A 159 4.68 -4.60 3.69
CA ALA A 159 3.63 -5.48 3.20
C ALA A 159 2.51 -4.71 2.51
N VAL A 160 1.83 -5.39 1.58
CA VAL A 160 0.61 -4.92 0.89
C VAL A 160 -0.42 -6.03 0.86
N ASN A 161 -1.69 -5.65 0.83
CA ASN A 161 -2.77 -6.54 0.46
C ASN A 161 -3.24 -6.16 -0.96
N PHE A 162 -3.54 -7.14 -1.81
CA PHE A 162 -4.04 -6.91 -3.16
C PHE A 162 -5.57 -6.99 -3.27
N SER A 163 -6.25 -7.43 -2.21
CA SER A 163 -7.69 -7.63 -2.23
C SER A 163 -8.43 -6.64 -1.35
N LEU A 164 -9.47 -6.03 -1.94
CA LEU A 164 -10.32 -5.07 -1.26
C LEU A 164 -11.09 -5.70 -0.09
N ASN A 165 -11.48 -6.97 -0.21
CA ASN A 165 -12.16 -7.73 0.83
C ASN A 165 -11.22 -8.25 1.94
N GLN A 166 -9.96 -7.79 1.95
CA GLN A 166 -8.94 -8.10 2.94
C GLN A 166 -8.53 -9.58 2.98
N ASP A 167 -8.55 -10.26 1.82
CA ASP A 167 -8.12 -11.66 1.70
C ASP A 167 -6.69 -11.85 2.20
N PRO A 168 -6.47 -12.66 3.26
CA PRO A 168 -5.15 -12.88 3.84
C PRO A 168 -4.19 -13.61 2.87
N GLU A 169 -4.69 -14.39 1.92
CA GLU A 169 -3.87 -15.11 0.93
C GLU A 169 -3.30 -14.17 -0.15
N THR A 170 -3.77 -12.93 -0.18
CA THR A 170 -3.29 -11.90 -1.12
C THR A 170 -2.36 -10.88 -0.46
N VAL A 171 -1.91 -11.17 0.77
CA VAL A 171 -0.90 -10.35 1.45
C VAL A 171 0.49 -10.70 0.91
N GLN A 172 1.15 -9.74 0.28
CA GLN A 172 2.56 -9.82 -0.01
C GLN A 172 3.36 -9.19 1.14
N GLY A 173 4.30 -9.94 1.69
CA GLY A 173 5.22 -9.44 2.72
C GLY A 173 6.18 -8.37 2.21
N ALA A 174 6.85 -7.70 3.14
CA ALA A 174 7.84 -6.67 2.81
C ALA A 174 9.01 -7.23 1.98
N TYR A 175 9.54 -6.42 1.07
CA TYR A 175 10.68 -6.76 0.21
C TYR A 175 11.55 -5.55 -0.13
#